data_AF-A0A806X966-F1
#
_entry.id   AF-A0A806X966-F1
#
_cell.length_a   1.000
_cell.length_b   1.000
_cell.length_c   1.000
_cell.angle_alpha   90.00
_cell.angle_beta   90.00
_cell.angle_gamma   90.00
#
_symmetry.space_group_name_H-M   'P 1'
#
loop_
_entity.id
_entity.type
_entity.pdbx_description
1 polymer ?
#
loop_
_entity_poly.entity_id
_entity_poly.type
_entity_poly.pdbx_seq_one_letter_code
_entity_poly.pdbx_strand_id
1 'polypeptide(L)'
;MRLASRFGRINQIRRDRPLTREELMLHVPSVFSEDKHASRSERYSYIPTITLLENLQREGFEPFFACQSRVRDPERREHTKHLLRLRQAGQINGQHVPEIIILNSHGGESSFQLLPGYFRSVCTNSLVCGQSFGEFRVPHRGNVAEKVIEGAYEVLGVFDLMEEKRDAMESLLLPPPAQHALAEAALTYRFGEEHQPVTTTQILTPRRYEDRRDDLWSVFNRCQENLLKGGLPGRTAKGKRSHTRAVNGIEGDVKLNRALWVMAENMMNLLGK
;
A
#
# COMPACT_ATOMS: atom_id res chain seq x y z
N MET A 1 -34.52 -12.69 -5.10
CA MET A 1 -33.30 -12.78 -4.26
C MET A 1 -32.24 -13.48 -5.10
N ARG A 2 -31.24 -12.78 -5.64
CA ARG A 2 -30.19 -13.38 -6.49
C ARG A 2 -29.01 -13.75 -5.57
N LEU A 3 -28.96 -15.00 -5.13
CA LEU A 3 -27.80 -15.54 -4.41
C LEU A 3 -26.57 -15.40 -5.32
N ALA A 4 -25.49 -14.80 -4.81
CA ALA A 4 -24.27 -14.60 -5.57
C ALA A 4 -23.72 -15.97 -6.03
N SER A 5 -23.70 -16.22 -7.34
CA SER A 5 -23.34 -17.53 -7.90
C SER A 5 -21.83 -17.82 -7.94
N ARG A 6 -20.99 -16.98 -7.34
CA ARG A 6 -19.54 -17.15 -7.32
C ARG A 6 -18.93 -16.68 -6.01
N PHE A 7 -18.69 -17.62 -5.09
CA PHE A 7 -17.72 -17.44 -4.02
C PHE A 7 -16.32 -17.50 -4.63
N GLY A 8 -15.84 -16.37 -5.16
CA GLY A 8 -14.46 -16.26 -5.64
C GLY A 8 -13.50 -16.40 -4.47
N ARG A 9 -12.39 -17.13 -4.66
CA ARG A 9 -11.33 -17.20 -3.65
C ARG A 9 -10.82 -15.80 -3.31
N ILE A 10 -10.69 -15.54 -2.01
CA ILE A 10 -10.18 -14.27 -1.49
C ILE A 10 -8.66 -14.35 -1.55
N ASN A 11 -8.02 -13.63 -2.46
CA ASN A 11 -6.55 -13.57 -2.60
C ASN A 11 -5.93 -12.48 -1.72
N GLN A 12 -6.54 -12.21 -0.56
CA GLN A 12 -6.03 -11.25 0.40
C GLN A 12 -6.44 -11.68 1.81
N ILE A 13 -5.60 -11.35 2.79
CA ILE A 13 -5.87 -11.57 4.20
C ILE A 13 -5.26 -10.43 5.02
N ARG A 14 -5.98 -10.02 6.06
CA ARG A 14 -5.54 -9.06 7.08
C ARG A 14 -5.90 -9.60 8.45
N ARG A 15 -5.00 -9.51 9.41
CA ARG A 15 -5.25 -9.82 10.81
C ARG A 15 -4.65 -8.75 11.72
N ASP A 16 -5.16 -8.68 12.94
CA ASP A 16 -4.64 -7.90 14.06
C ASP A 16 -3.50 -8.63 14.81
N ARG A 17 -3.34 -9.94 14.55
CA ARG A 17 -2.19 -10.77 14.92
C ARG A 17 -1.32 -11.11 13.70
N PRO A 18 -0.08 -11.62 13.90
CA PRO A 18 0.71 -12.24 12.84
C PRO A 18 -0.09 -13.30 12.05
N LEU A 19 0.11 -13.31 10.74
CA LEU A 19 -0.45 -14.32 9.82
C LEU A 19 0.32 -15.62 9.95
N THR A 20 -0.40 -16.74 9.99
CA THR A 20 0.24 -18.06 10.03
C THR A 20 0.73 -18.49 8.65
N ARG A 21 1.61 -19.48 8.60
CA ARG A 21 2.09 -20.07 7.34
C ARG A 21 0.92 -20.62 6.52
N GLU A 22 -0.03 -21.30 7.16
CA GLU A 22 -1.21 -21.88 6.51
C GLU A 22 -2.12 -20.79 5.92
N GLU A 23 -2.32 -19.69 6.65
CA GLU A 23 -3.07 -18.52 6.18
C GLU A 23 -2.40 -17.92 4.93
N LEU A 24 -1.08 -17.77 4.94
CA LEU A 24 -0.32 -17.29 3.78
C LEU A 24 -0.43 -18.26 2.59
N MET A 25 -0.26 -19.57 2.81
CA MET A 25 -0.36 -20.58 1.74
C MET A 25 -1.76 -20.60 1.12
N LEU A 26 -2.81 -20.43 1.92
CA LEU A 26 -4.19 -20.43 1.44
C LEU A 26 -4.51 -19.21 0.56
N HIS A 27 -4.11 -18.03 1.01
CA HIS A 27 -4.51 -16.76 0.40
C HIS A 27 -3.51 -16.22 -0.62
N VAL A 28 -2.22 -16.48 -0.41
CA VAL A 28 -1.10 -15.93 -1.18
C VAL A 28 -0.07 -17.02 -1.49
N PRO A 29 -0.46 -18.14 -2.13
CA PRO A 29 0.45 -19.25 -2.43
C PRO A 29 1.69 -18.84 -3.24
N SER A 30 1.66 -17.72 -3.99
CA SER A 30 2.82 -17.31 -4.78
C SER A 30 4.05 -16.93 -3.97
N VAL A 31 3.91 -16.66 -2.67
CA VAL A 31 5.04 -16.45 -1.75
C VAL A 31 5.89 -17.71 -1.59
N PHE A 32 5.27 -18.90 -1.74
CA PHE A 32 5.88 -20.21 -1.52
C PHE A 32 6.35 -20.89 -2.81
N SER A 33 6.34 -20.17 -3.94
CA SER A 33 6.90 -20.68 -5.18
C SER A 33 8.35 -21.11 -4.95
N GLU A 34 8.77 -22.23 -5.54
CA GLU A 34 10.16 -22.68 -5.42
C GLU A 34 11.04 -22.10 -6.54
N ASP A 35 10.42 -21.70 -7.65
CA ASP A 35 11.11 -21.12 -8.82
C ASP A 35 10.27 -20.04 -9.52
N LYS A 36 10.86 -19.42 -10.55
CA LYS A 36 10.17 -18.54 -11.51
C LYS A 36 9.19 -19.34 -12.38
N HIS A 37 8.20 -18.65 -12.93
CA HIS A 37 7.29 -19.27 -13.90
C HIS A 37 8.05 -19.77 -15.14
N ALA A 38 7.69 -20.93 -15.69
CA ALA A 38 8.38 -21.57 -16.83
C ALA A 38 8.51 -20.69 -18.09
N SER A 39 7.63 -19.69 -18.24
CA SER A 39 7.71 -18.68 -19.31
C SER A 39 8.85 -17.66 -19.15
N ARG A 40 9.66 -17.74 -18.09
CA ARG A 40 10.78 -16.83 -17.82
C ARG A 40 12.09 -17.42 -18.32
N SER A 41 12.89 -16.59 -19.00
CA SER A 41 14.19 -17.00 -19.54
C SER A 41 15.22 -17.27 -18.43
N GLU A 42 16.31 -17.96 -18.77
CA GLU A 42 17.44 -18.21 -17.88
C GLU A 42 18.03 -16.93 -17.27
N ARG A 43 17.97 -15.81 -18.00
CA ARG A 43 18.45 -14.49 -17.52
C ARG A 43 17.62 -13.92 -16.36
N TYR A 44 16.42 -14.44 -16.13
CA TYR A 44 15.57 -14.01 -15.02
C TYR A 44 16.06 -14.65 -13.71
N SER A 45 16.54 -13.80 -12.80
CA SER A 45 16.96 -14.20 -11.45
C SER A 45 15.74 -14.33 -10.54
N TYR A 46 15.50 -15.54 -10.03
CA TYR A 46 14.48 -15.80 -9.02
C TYR A 46 14.87 -15.16 -7.68
N ILE A 47 13.90 -14.54 -6.99
CA ILE A 47 14.08 -13.96 -5.65
C ILE A 47 13.04 -14.63 -4.75
N PRO A 48 13.43 -15.56 -3.86
CA PRO A 48 12.51 -16.33 -3.03
C PRO A 48 11.88 -15.47 -1.94
N THR A 49 10.59 -15.17 -2.07
CA THR A 49 9.89 -14.34 -1.09
C THR A 49 9.82 -15.02 0.28
N ILE A 50 9.58 -16.33 0.33
CA ILE A 50 9.50 -17.07 1.60
C ILE A 50 10.82 -17.02 2.38
N THR A 51 11.98 -17.16 1.70
CA THR A 51 13.29 -17.08 2.37
C THR A 51 13.52 -15.69 2.96
N LEU A 52 13.15 -14.63 2.24
CA LEU A 52 13.24 -13.27 2.76
C LEU A 52 12.31 -13.06 3.96
N LEU A 53 11.06 -13.55 3.86
CA LEU A 53 10.10 -13.47 4.96
C LEU A 53 10.65 -14.17 6.21
N GLU A 54 11.16 -15.39 6.09
CA GLU A 54 11.74 -16.14 7.20
C GLU A 54 12.96 -15.44 7.81
N ASN A 55 13.79 -14.77 7.01
CA ASN A 55 14.90 -13.95 7.51
C ASN A 55 14.38 -12.75 8.30
N LEU A 56 13.40 -12.02 7.77
CA LEU A 56 12.79 -10.87 8.46
C LEU A 56 12.08 -11.28 9.75
N GLN A 57 11.47 -12.46 9.79
CA GLN A 57 10.89 -13.02 11.03
C GLN A 57 11.94 -13.29 12.11
N ARG A 58 13.16 -13.74 11.73
CA ARG A 58 14.27 -13.89 12.69
C ARG A 58 14.73 -12.55 13.25
N GLU A 59 14.63 -11.48 12.46
CA GLU A 59 14.85 -10.09 12.88
C GLU A 59 13.63 -9.47 13.61
N GLY A 60 12.61 -10.28 13.90
CA GLY A 60 11.43 -9.86 14.66
C GLY A 60 10.34 -9.17 13.84
N PHE A 61 10.33 -9.28 12.51
CA PHE A 61 9.25 -8.75 11.66
C PHE A 61 8.23 -9.82 11.29
N GLU A 62 6.96 -9.55 11.57
CA GLU A 62 5.87 -10.50 11.34
C GLU A 62 4.86 -9.97 10.32
N PRO A 63 4.31 -10.83 9.43
CA PRO A 63 3.33 -10.41 8.43
C PRO A 63 1.93 -10.21 9.03
N PHE A 64 1.28 -9.07 8.78
CA PHE A 64 -0.10 -8.79 9.23
C PHE A 64 -1.10 -8.63 8.08
N PHE A 65 -0.59 -8.43 6.87
CA PHE A 65 -1.38 -8.37 5.65
C PHE A 65 -0.65 -9.05 4.50
N ALA A 66 -1.40 -9.76 3.68
CA ALA A 66 -0.88 -10.41 2.49
C ALA A 66 -1.94 -10.37 1.38
N CYS A 67 -1.54 -10.13 0.14
CA CYS A 67 -2.40 -10.33 -1.02
C CYS A 67 -1.63 -10.74 -2.27
N GLN A 68 -2.32 -11.36 -3.22
CA GLN A 68 -1.81 -11.59 -4.57
C GLN A 68 -2.81 -11.20 -5.65
N SER A 69 -2.29 -10.85 -6.82
CA SER A 69 -3.07 -10.59 -8.01
C SER A 69 -3.99 -11.77 -8.36
N ARG A 70 -5.19 -11.46 -8.84
CA ARG A 70 -6.10 -12.47 -9.40
C ARG A 70 -5.69 -12.77 -10.83
N VAL A 71 -5.42 -14.04 -11.11
CA VAL A 71 -5.13 -14.54 -12.45
C VAL A 71 -6.28 -15.42 -12.92
N ARG A 72 -6.53 -15.42 -14.24
CA ARG A 72 -7.49 -16.32 -14.88
C ARG A 72 -6.87 -17.69 -15.17
N ASP A 73 -5.58 -17.69 -15.48
CA ASP A 73 -4.76 -18.85 -15.77
C ASP A 73 -4.29 -19.50 -14.46
N PRO A 74 -4.69 -20.75 -14.17
CA PRO A 74 -4.27 -21.46 -12.96
C PRO A 74 -2.76 -21.65 -12.83
N GLU A 75 -2.03 -21.85 -13.95
CA GLU A 75 -0.58 -22.10 -13.92
C GLU A 75 0.21 -20.86 -13.44
N ARG A 76 -0.35 -19.67 -13.67
CA ARG A 76 0.26 -18.41 -13.22
C ARG A 76 -0.02 -18.09 -11.75
N ARG A 77 -0.89 -18.85 -11.08
CA ARG A 77 -1.39 -18.50 -9.75
C ARG A 77 -0.28 -18.47 -8.71
N GLU A 78 0.68 -19.38 -8.80
CA GLU A 78 1.80 -19.51 -7.87
C GLU A 78 2.97 -18.58 -8.21
N HIS A 79 2.87 -17.83 -9.31
CA HIS A 79 3.94 -16.92 -9.72
C HIS A 79 3.50 -15.47 -9.85
N THR A 80 2.21 -15.20 -9.62
CA THR A 80 1.64 -13.87 -9.79
C THR A 80 2.17 -12.88 -8.74
N LYS A 81 2.06 -11.60 -9.08
CA LYS A 81 2.45 -10.49 -8.20
C LYS A 81 1.76 -10.61 -6.84
N HIS A 82 2.54 -10.45 -5.78
CA HIS A 82 2.08 -10.51 -4.39
C HIS A 82 2.70 -9.40 -3.56
N LEU A 83 2.03 -9.09 -2.47
CA LEU A 83 2.42 -8.05 -1.52
C LEU A 83 2.25 -8.58 -0.09
N LEU A 84 3.28 -8.40 0.73
CA LEU A 84 3.26 -8.65 2.17
C LEU A 84 3.51 -7.34 2.91
N ARG A 85 2.84 -7.13 4.04
CA ARG A 85 3.13 -6.02 4.97
C ARG A 85 3.52 -6.60 6.32
N LEU A 86 4.72 -6.26 6.76
CA LEU A 86 5.33 -6.76 7.98
C LEU A 86 5.49 -5.63 8.99
N ARG A 87 5.36 -5.96 10.28
CA ARG A 87 5.57 -5.04 11.41
C ARG A 87 6.52 -5.68 12.40
N GLN A 88 7.26 -4.86 13.15
CA GLN A 88 8.12 -5.36 14.22
C GLN A 88 7.29 -5.91 15.38
N ALA A 89 7.64 -7.10 15.85
CA ALA A 89 7.07 -7.75 17.03
C ALA A 89 7.30 -6.86 18.26
N GLY A 90 6.22 -6.44 18.90
CA GLY A 90 6.24 -5.53 20.06
C GLY A 90 5.81 -4.09 19.77
N GLN A 91 5.91 -3.61 18.53
CA GLN A 91 5.41 -2.28 18.13
C GLN A 91 3.98 -2.32 17.55
N ILE A 92 3.25 -3.41 17.73
CA ILE A 92 1.99 -3.69 17.02
C ILE A 92 0.78 -2.90 17.54
N ASN A 93 0.85 -2.38 18.77
CA ASN A 93 -0.26 -1.69 19.43
C ASN A 93 -0.19 -0.15 19.30
N GLY A 94 0.82 0.38 18.61
CA GLY A 94 0.92 1.82 18.34
C GLY A 94 -0.25 2.33 17.49
N GLN A 95 -0.59 3.61 17.65
CA GLN A 95 -1.58 4.26 16.75
C GLN A 95 -1.05 4.32 15.32
N HIS A 96 0.26 4.54 15.19
CA HIS A 96 1.02 4.56 13.95
C HIS A 96 2.20 3.60 14.11
N VAL A 97 2.30 2.61 13.21
CA VAL A 97 3.33 1.56 13.30
C VAL A 97 4.06 1.50 11.95
N PRO A 98 5.39 1.67 11.91
CA PRO A 98 6.16 1.46 10.69
C PRO A 98 5.97 0.04 10.13
N GLU A 99 5.88 -0.07 8.81
CA GLU A 99 5.74 -1.34 8.09
C GLU A 99 6.84 -1.50 7.04
N ILE A 100 7.32 -2.73 6.87
CA ILE A 100 8.04 -3.16 5.67
C ILE A 100 7.02 -3.74 4.70
N ILE A 101 7.01 -3.25 3.46
CA ILE A 101 6.16 -3.77 2.40
C ILE A 101 7.04 -4.50 1.38
N ILE A 102 6.84 -5.81 1.28
CA ILE A 102 7.49 -6.63 0.25
C ILE A 102 6.54 -6.69 -0.94
N LEU A 103 7.03 -6.32 -2.13
CA LEU A 103 6.33 -6.53 -3.40
C LEU A 103 7.20 -7.38 -4.31
N ASN A 104 6.68 -8.52 -4.75
CA ASN A 104 7.42 -9.39 -5.65
C ASN A 104 6.48 -10.03 -6.68
N SER A 105 7.06 -10.56 -7.75
CA SER A 105 6.37 -11.35 -8.77
C SER A 105 7.35 -12.37 -9.32
N HIS A 106 6.94 -13.61 -9.50
CA HIS A 106 7.77 -14.66 -10.10
C HIS A 106 7.43 -14.92 -11.59
N GLY A 107 6.41 -14.23 -12.11
CA GLY A 107 6.01 -14.21 -13.52
C GLY A 107 6.66 -13.08 -14.34
N GLY A 108 7.49 -12.24 -13.70
CA GLY A 108 8.19 -11.13 -14.36
C GLY A 108 7.30 -9.95 -14.74
N GLU A 109 6.16 -9.77 -14.07
CA GLU A 109 5.27 -8.63 -14.24
C GLU A 109 5.74 -7.37 -13.48
N SER A 110 6.68 -7.54 -12.56
CA SER A 110 7.30 -6.45 -11.80
C SER A 110 8.68 -6.88 -11.30
N SER A 111 9.51 -5.90 -10.97
CA SER A 111 10.70 -6.10 -10.14
C SER A 111 10.31 -6.40 -8.69
N PHE A 112 11.23 -7.01 -7.95
CA PHE A 112 11.19 -7.05 -6.50
C PHE A 112 11.35 -5.65 -5.93
N GLN A 113 10.57 -5.33 -4.90
CA GLN A 113 10.64 -4.05 -4.19
C GLN A 113 10.47 -4.25 -2.68
N LEU A 114 11.22 -3.47 -1.91
CA LEU A 114 11.00 -3.24 -0.49
C LEU A 114 10.61 -1.77 -0.33
N LEU A 115 9.46 -1.53 0.26
CA LEU A 115 8.93 -0.18 0.45
C LEU A 115 8.71 0.06 1.94
N PRO A 116 9.13 1.21 2.47
CA PRO A 116 8.65 1.66 3.76
C PRO A 116 7.16 2.03 3.70
N GLY A 117 6.44 1.76 4.78
CA GLY A 117 5.05 2.14 4.95
C GLY A 117 4.68 2.46 6.39
N TYR A 118 3.45 2.89 6.58
CA TYR A 118 2.88 3.14 7.90
C TYR A 118 1.53 2.43 8.03
N PHE A 119 1.36 1.65 9.10
CA PHE A 119 0.05 1.18 9.51
C PHE A 119 -0.59 2.18 10.45
N ARG A 120 -1.85 2.50 10.20
CA ARG A 120 -2.68 3.28 11.13
C ARG A 120 -3.79 2.41 11.68
N SER A 121 -3.73 2.13 12.99
CA SER A 121 -4.66 1.21 13.66
C SER A 121 -6.10 1.66 13.56
N VAL A 122 -6.33 2.98 13.70
CA VAL A 122 -7.63 3.64 13.70
C VAL A 122 -8.41 3.41 12.38
N CYS A 123 -7.74 3.38 11.23
CA CYS A 123 -8.38 3.05 9.94
C CYS A 123 -8.30 1.60 9.55
N THR A 124 -7.38 0.86 10.16
CA THR A 124 -6.77 -0.30 9.54
C THR A 124 -6.32 -0.02 8.09
N ASN A 125 -6.00 1.23 7.75
CA ASN A 125 -5.43 1.56 6.45
C ASN A 125 -3.92 1.42 6.57
N SER A 126 -3.33 0.82 5.54
CA SER A 126 -1.88 0.71 5.45
C SER A 126 -1.41 1.67 4.36
N LEU A 127 -0.59 2.63 4.75
CA LEU A 127 0.02 3.63 3.89
C LEU A 127 1.25 3.04 3.20
N VAL A 128 1.62 3.62 2.07
CA VAL A 128 2.91 3.40 1.40
C VAL A 128 3.57 4.76 1.33
N CYS A 129 4.77 4.88 1.85
CA CYS A 129 5.50 6.14 1.82
C CYS A 129 6.01 6.43 0.40
N GLY A 130 6.17 7.72 0.08
CA GLY A 130 6.53 8.22 -1.25
C GLY A 130 7.93 7.77 -1.74
N GLN A 131 8.32 8.15 -2.98
CA GLN A 131 9.71 7.89 -3.45
C GLN A 131 10.80 8.50 -2.55
N SER A 132 10.41 9.45 -1.69
CA SER A 132 11.29 10.20 -0.80
C SER A 132 11.95 9.35 0.30
N PHE A 133 11.44 8.15 0.59
CA PHE A 133 12.01 7.26 1.62
C PHE A 133 12.40 5.91 1.05
N GLY A 134 13.70 5.68 0.89
CA GLY A 134 14.33 4.34 0.92
C GLY A 134 13.69 3.25 0.07
N GLU A 135 12.96 3.58 -0.99
CA GLU A 135 12.31 2.57 -1.82
C GLU A 135 13.37 1.78 -2.57
N PHE A 136 13.52 0.52 -2.18
CA PHE A 136 14.53 -0.32 -2.76
C PHE A 136 13.94 -1.20 -3.87
N ARG A 137 14.57 -1.20 -5.05
CA ARG A 137 14.10 -1.96 -6.21
C ARG A 137 15.21 -2.84 -6.77
N VAL A 138 14.95 -4.14 -6.82
CA VAL A 138 15.86 -5.12 -7.42
C VAL A 138 15.25 -5.66 -8.71
N PRO A 139 15.83 -5.35 -9.89
CA PRO A 139 15.44 -6.04 -11.11
C PRO A 139 15.81 -7.53 -10.99
N HIS A 140 14.99 -8.41 -11.55
CA HIS A 140 15.24 -9.86 -11.59
C HIS A 140 16.36 -10.24 -12.57
N ARG A 141 17.55 -9.66 -12.40
CA ARG A 141 18.72 -9.89 -13.25
C ARG A 141 20.01 -9.60 -12.47
N GLY A 142 21.01 -10.47 -12.63
CA GLY A 142 22.34 -10.32 -12.03
C GLY A 142 22.37 -10.80 -10.58
N ASN A 143 23.29 -10.23 -9.78
CA ASN A 143 23.42 -10.54 -8.35
C ASN A 143 22.26 -9.90 -7.57
N VAL A 144 21.21 -10.69 -7.33
CA VAL A 144 20.00 -10.23 -6.64
C VAL A 144 20.07 -10.39 -5.12
N ALA A 145 20.79 -11.39 -4.61
CA ALA A 145 20.81 -11.72 -3.19
C ALA A 145 21.45 -10.59 -2.36
N GLU A 146 22.64 -10.15 -2.75
CA GLU A 146 23.36 -9.04 -2.09
C GLU A 146 22.52 -7.77 -2.06
N LYS A 147 21.90 -7.42 -3.20
CA LYS A 147 21.04 -6.25 -3.31
C LYS A 147 19.84 -6.34 -2.38
N VAL A 148 19.15 -7.48 -2.34
CA VAL A 148 17.98 -7.65 -1.45
C VAL A 148 18.36 -7.43 0.02
N ILE A 149 19.55 -7.87 0.44
CA ILE A 149 20.06 -7.68 1.81
C ILE A 149 20.32 -6.19 2.07
N GLU A 150 21.05 -5.51 1.18
CA GLU A 150 21.33 -4.08 1.26
C GLU A 150 20.03 -3.27 1.39
N GLY A 151 19.05 -3.56 0.52
CA GLY A 151 17.76 -2.91 0.54
C GLY A 151 16.95 -3.11 1.81
N ALA A 152 17.11 -4.24 2.50
CA ALA A 152 16.44 -4.47 3.78
C ALA A 152 16.98 -3.53 4.86
N TYR A 153 18.31 -3.35 4.95
CA TYR A 153 18.93 -2.42 5.90
C TYR A 153 18.58 -0.96 5.59
N GLU A 154 18.54 -0.57 4.32
CA GLU A 154 18.14 0.79 3.93
C GLU A 154 16.70 1.11 4.34
N VAL A 155 15.76 0.18 4.12
CA VAL A 155 14.34 0.37 4.51
C VAL A 155 14.18 0.47 6.03
N LEU A 156 14.97 -0.26 6.80
CA LEU A 156 14.96 -0.16 8.27
C LEU A 156 15.50 1.19 8.74
N GLY A 157 16.56 1.70 8.11
CA GLY A 157 17.19 2.97 8.47
C GLY A 157 16.34 4.22 8.22
N VAL A 158 15.24 4.11 7.48
CA VAL A 158 14.35 5.26 7.18
C VAL A 158 13.16 5.39 8.13
N PHE A 159 12.93 4.45 9.04
CA PHE A 159 11.75 4.46 9.91
C PHE A 159 11.69 5.68 10.84
N ASP A 160 12.81 6.05 11.46
CA ASP A 160 12.89 7.24 12.32
C ASP A 160 12.56 8.52 11.54
N LEU A 161 13.11 8.65 10.34
CA LEU A 161 12.85 9.80 9.46
C LEU A 161 11.38 9.85 9.02
N MET A 162 10.74 8.70 8.79
CA MET A 162 9.31 8.67 8.49
C MET A 162 8.47 9.10 9.69
N GLU A 163 8.87 8.73 10.91
CA GLU A 163 8.26 9.20 12.15
C GLU A 163 8.36 10.72 12.31
N GLU A 164 9.54 11.30 12.11
CA GLU A 164 9.74 12.76 12.12
C GLU A 164 8.82 13.48 11.11
N LYS A 165 8.64 12.90 9.93
CA LYS A 165 7.79 13.48 8.87
C LYS A 165 6.32 13.39 9.22
N ARG A 166 5.87 12.29 9.82
CA ARG A 166 4.52 12.20 10.37
C ARG A 166 4.31 13.29 11.43
N ASP A 167 5.23 13.45 12.36
CA ASP A 167 5.12 14.46 13.43
C ASP A 167 5.09 15.88 12.90
N ALA A 168 5.89 16.17 11.88
CA ALA A 168 5.87 17.44 11.19
C ALA A 168 4.51 17.68 10.49
N MET A 169 3.93 16.66 9.85
CA MET A 169 2.59 16.76 9.25
C MET A 169 1.49 16.93 10.30
N GLU A 170 1.58 16.24 11.43
CA GLU A 170 0.57 16.34 12.51
C GLU A 170 0.65 17.69 13.25
N SER A 171 1.84 18.30 13.28
CA SER A 171 2.05 19.62 13.88
C SER A 171 1.61 20.79 12.99
N LEU A 172 1.42 20.55 11.68
CA LEU A 172 1.10 21.58 10.70
C LEU A 172 -0.40 21.69 10.45
N LEU A 173 -1.04 22.73 11.00
CA LEU A 173 -2.44 23.04 10.69
C LEU A 173 -2.60 23.50 9.23
N LEU A 174 -3.56 22.89 8.53
CA LEU A 174 -3.86 23.21 7.15
C LEU A 174 -5.09 24.14 7.06
N PRO A 175 -4.94 25.39 6.60
CA PRO A 175 -6.09 26.26 6.40
C PRO A 175 -7.01 25.70 5.29
N PRO A 176 -8.32 26.01 5.29
CA PRO A 176 -9.27 25.42 4.35
C PRO A 176 -8.87 25.48 2.87
N PRO A 177 -8.30 26.59 2.34
CA PRO A 177 -7.82 26.62 0.95
C PRO A 177 -6.75 25.56 0.65
N ALA A 178 -5.83 25.32 1.58
CA ALA A 178 -4.79 24.31 1.43
C ALA A 178 -5.36 22.88 1.52
N GLN A 179 -6.37 22.64 2.38
CA GLN A 179 -7.07 21.36 2.43
C GLN A 179 -7.73 21.04 1.08
N HIS A 180 -8.45 22.02 0.51
CA HIS A 180 -9.10 21.86 -0.79
C HIS A 180 -8.10 21.71 -1.92
N ALA A 181 -6.96 22.40 -1.89
CA ALA A 181 -5.90 22.23 -2.89
C ALA A 181 -5.30 20.81 -2.86
N LEU A 182 -5.03 20.26 -1.68
CA LEU A 182 -4.54 18.88 -1.53
C LEU A 182 -5.58 17.87 -2.03
N ALA A 183 -6.85 18.08 -1.66
CA ALA A 183 -7.96 17.24 -2.10
C ALA A 183 -8.17 17.28 -3.62
N GLU A 184 -8.06 18.46 -4.23
CA GLU A 184 -8.19 18.65 -5.69
C GLU A 184 -7.09 17.87 -6.42
N ALA A 185 -5.83 18.03 -6.01
CA ALA A 185 -4.71 17.28 -6.57
C ALA A 185 -4.92 15.75 -6.45
N ALA A 186 -5.42 15.30 -5.29
CA ALA A 186 -5.72 13.90 -5.04
C ALA A 186 -6.84 13.34 -5.94
N LEU A 187 -7.91 14.11 -6.18
CA LEU A 187 -8.99 13.73 -7.10
C LEU A 187 -8.50 13.67 -8.54
N THR A 188 -7.76 14.68 -8.99
CA THR A 188 -7.18 14.73 -10.33
C THR A 188 -6.27 13.53 -10.57
N TYR A 189 -5.43 13.16 -9.62
CA TYR A 189 -4.59 11.97 -9.74
C TYR A 189 -5.42 10.68 -9.82
N ARG A 190 -6.51 10.57 -9.03
CA ARG A 190 -7.29 9.33 -8.95
C ARG A 190 -8.22 9.11 -10.15
N PHE A 191 -8.84 10.18 -10.65
CA PHE A 191 -9.94 10.13 -11.62
C PHE A 191 -9.64 10.84 -12.94
N GLY A 192 -8.55 11.62 -13.02
CA GLY A 192 -8.22 12.46 -14.16
C GLY A 192 -8.90 13.84 -14.09
N GLU A 193 -8.51 14.72 -15.01
CA GLU A 193 -9.04 16.09 -15.12
C GLU A 193 -10.41 16.14 -15.81
N GLU A 194 -10.69 15.19 -16.71
CA GLU A 194 -11.90 15.22 -17.55
C GLU A 194 -13.21 15.11 -16.75
N HIS A 195 -13.25 14.20 -15.77
CA HIS A 195 -14.45 13.97 -14.97
C HIS A 195 -14.12 13.36 -13.61
N GLN A 196 -14.48 14.08 -12.55
CA GLN A 196 -14.38 13.61 -11.17
C GLN A 196 -15.79 13.29 -10.63
N PRO A 197 -16.06 12.05 -10.17
CA PRO A 197 -17.40 11.65 -9.76
C PRO A 197 -17.83 12.21 -8.40
N VAL A 198 -16.91 12.79 -7.63
CA VAL A 198 -17.09 13.28 -6.25
C VAL A 198 -16.34 14.60 -6.07
N THR A 199 -16.72 15.38 -5.06
CA THR A 199 -16.12 16.68 -4.76
C THR A 199 -14.98 16.60 -3.74
N THR A 200 -14.17 17.66 -3.67
CA THR A 200 -13.14 17.82 -2.63
C THR A 200 -13.72 17.74 -1.23
N THR A 201 -14.86 18.40 -0.97
CA THR A 201 -15.58 18.31 0.32
C THR A 201 -15.94 16.86 0.69
N GLN A 202 -16.35 16.04 -0.28
CA GLN A 202 -16.71 14.64 0.00
C GLN A 202 -15.49 13.81 0.44
N ILE A 203 -14.32 14.02 -0.17
CA ILE A 203 -13.11 13.27 0.21
C ILE A 203 -12.41 13.85 1.46
N LEU A 204 -12.67 15.12 1.79
CA LEU A 204 -12.29 15.76 3.04
C LEU A 204 -13.23 15.44 4.21
N THR A 205 -14.34 14.75 3.95
CA THR A 205 -15.26 14.36 5.03
C THR A 205 -14.67 13.17 5.79
N PRO A 206 -14.38 13.30 7.09
CA PRO A 206 -13.84 12.20 7.88
C PRO A 206 -14.87 11.07 8.01
N ARG A 207 -14.39 9.83 7.96
CA ARG A 207 -15.24 8.64 8.18
C ARG A 207 -15.50 8.34 9.66
N ARG A 208 -14.74 8.98 10.55
CA ARG A 208 -14.76 8.77 12.00
C ARG A 208 -14.31 10.03 12.75
N TYR A 209 -14.38 10.00 14.08
CA TYR A 209 -14.11 11.16 14.91
C TYR A 209 -12.62 11.53 14.97
N GLU A 210 -11.75 10.52 14.99
CA GLU A 210 -10.30 10.62 15.17
C GLU A 210 -9.59 11.33 13.99
N ASP A 211 -10.28 11.50 12.85
CA ASP A 211 -9.76 12.14 11.64
C ASP A 211 -10.30 13.57 11.44
N ARG A 212 -10.95 14.14 12.46
CA ARG A 212 -11.56 15.48 12.37
C ARG A 212 -10.57 16.63 12.45
N ARG A 213 -9.34 16.38 12.89
CA ARG A 213 -8.34 17.44 13.00
C ARG A 213 -7.99 17.96 11.59
N ASP A 214 -7.65 19.24 11.56
CA ASP A 214 -7.31 19.97 10.34
C ASP A 214 -5.79 20.09 10.13
N ASP A 215 -4.99 19.29 10.84
CA ASP A 215 -3.57 19.12 10.53
C ASP A 215 -3.35 18.33 9.24
N LEU A 216 -2.19 18.54 8.61
CA LEU A 216 -1.85 17.92 7.33
C LEU A 216 -1.96 16.40 7.37
N TRP A 217 -1.50 15.77 8.46
CA TRP A 217 -1.56 14.32 8.63
C TRP A 217 -3.00 13.81 8.56
N SER A 218 -3.91 14.44 9.31
CA SER A 218 -5.33 14.09 9.36
C SER A 218 -6.03 14.36 8.02
N VAL A 219 -5.76 15.51 7.38
CA VAL A 219 -6.31 15.85 6.05
C VAL A 219 -5.85 14.84 4.99
N PHE A 220 -4.56 14.52 4.95
CA PHE A 220 -4.00 13.49 4.07
C PHE A 220 -4.68 12.14 4.26
N ASN A 221 -4.84 11.69 5.51
CA ASN A 221 -5.48 10.42 5.83
C ASN A 221 -6.96 10.38 5.41
N ARG A 222 -7.71 11.48 5.58
CA ARG A 222 -9.09 11.60 5.10
C ARG A 222 -9.19 11.38 3.59
N CYS A 223 -8.35 12.07 2.82
CA CYS A 223 -8.28 11.92 1.37
C CYS A 223 -7.91 10.48 0.98
N GLN A 224 -6.86 9.93 1.59
CA GLN A 224 -6.39 8.58 1.32
C GLN A 224 -7.48 7.54 1.53
N GLU A 225 -8.16 7.58 2.68
CA GLU A 225 -9.14 6.56 3.02
C GLU A 225 -10.33 6.61 2.08
N ASN A 226 -10.82 7.81 1.80
CA ASN A 226 -11.95 8.02 0.92
C ASN A 226 -11.68 7.58 -0.51
N LEU A 227 -10.46 7.81 -1.02
CA LEU A 227 -10.06 7.42 -2.37
C LEU A 227 -9.74 5.93 -2.50
N LEU A 228 -9.18 5.29 -1.46
CA LEU A 228 -8.88 3.86 -1.46
C LEU A 228 -10.12 2.99 -1.22
N LYS A 229 -10.91 3.29 -0.18
CA LYS A 229 -12.08 2.48 0.16
C LYS A 229 -13.23 2.70 -0.82
N GLY A 230 -13.31 3.86 -1.46
CA GLY A 230 -14.43 4.23 -2.32
C GLY A 230 -15.76 4.22 -1.55
N GLY A 231 -16.87 3.94 -2.25
CA GLY A 231 -18.21 3.92 -1.69
C GLY A 231 -18.87 5.30 -1.55
N LEU A 232 -18.19 6.37 -1.95
CA LEU A 232 -18.74 7.71 -1.91
C LEU A 232 -19.82 7.88 -3.00
N PRO A 233 -20.99 8.48 -2.68
CA PRO A 233 -22.02 8.73 -3.67
C PRO A 233 -21.51 9.78 -4.67
N GLY A 234 -21.65 9.49 -5.95
CA GLY A 234 -21.16 10.34 -7.02
C GLY A 234 -22.02 10.28 -8.27
N ARG A 235 -21.53 10.93 -9.33
CA ARG A 235 -22.16 10.88 -10.65
C ARG A 235 -21.17 10.47 -11.73
N THR A 236 -21.65 9.73 -12.72
CA THR A 236 -20.87 9.42 -13.92
C THR A 236 -20.77 10.65 -14.83
N ALA A 237 -19.88 10.60 -15.83
CA ALA A 237 -19.78 11.64 -16.87
C ALA A 237 -21.12 11.90 -17.60
N LYS A 238 -22.02 10.91 -17.61
CA LYS A 238 -23.39 11.03 -18.17
C LYS A 238 -24.44 11.47 -17.13
N GLY A 239 -24.02 11.93 -15.95
CA GLY A 239 -24.89 12.41 -14.87
C GLY A 239 -25.64 11.35 -14.07
N LYS A 240 -25.45 10.05 -14.34
CA LYS A 240 -26.13 8.95 -13.62
C LYS A 240 -25.57 8.79 -12.21
N ARG A 241 -26.44 8.50 -11.23
CA ARG A 241 -26.04 8.19 -9.85
C ARG A 241 -25.14 6.95 -9.84
N SER A 242 -24.05 7.01 -9.09
CA SER A 242 -23.10 5.92 -8.90
C SER A 242 -22.42 6.02 -7.54
N HIS A 243 -21.58 5.04 -7.20
CA HIS A 243 -20.63 5.13 -6.08
C HIS A 243 -19.21 4.96 -6.59
N THR A 244 -18.24 5.63 -5.95
CA THR A 244 -16.82 5.43 -6.25
C THR A 244 -16.42 3.98 -5.93
N ARG A 245 -15.50 3.43 -6.74
CA ARG A 245 -15.03 2.04 -6.55
C ARG A 245 -13.78 2.03 -5.67
N ALA A 246 -13.70 1.02 -4.81
CA ALA A 246 -12.49 0.73 -4.05
C ALA A 246 -11.32 0.39 -4.98
N VAL A 247 -10.10 0.70 -4.53
CA VAL A 247 -8.86 0.27 -5.17
C VAL A 247 -8.54 -1.14 -4.71
N ASN A 248 -8.63 -2.11 -5.61
CA ASN A 248 -8.44 -3.54 -5.28
C ASN A 248 -7.16 -4.14 -5.87
N GLY A 249 -6.44 -3.40 -6.72
CA GLY A 249 -5.23 -3.87 -7.38
C GLY A 249 -3.99 -3.38 -6.66
N ILE A 250 -3.00 -4.26 -6.47
CA ILE A 250 -1.74 -3.96 -5.78
C ILE A 250 -1.07 -2.71 -6.37
N GLU A 251 -0.97 -2.65 -7.70
CA GLU A 251 -0.30 -1.53 -8.37
C GLU A 251 -1.04 -0.20 -8.21
N GLY A 252 -2.38 -0.23 -8.26
CA GLY A 252 -3.19 0.97 -8.02
C GLY A 252 -3.10 1.45 -6.58
N ASP A 253 -3.07 0.52 -5.62
CA ASP A 253 -2.93 0.82 -4.19
C ASP A 253 -1.58 1.48 -3.90
N VAL A 254 -0.49 0.86 -4.34
CA VAL A 254 0.87 1.37 -4.15
C VAL A 254 1.04 2.74 -4.82
N LYS A 255 0.60 2.89 -6.09
CA LYS A 255 0.73 4.16 -6.82
C LYS A 255 -0.04 5.30 -6.16
N LEU A 256 -1.28 5.05 -5.75
CA LEU A 256 -2.11 6.07 -5.12
C LEU A 256 -1.56 6.49 -3.75
N ASN A 257 -1.24 5.53 -2.88
CA ASN A 257 -0.67 5.86 -1.56
C ASN A 257 0.63 6.68 -1.69
N ARG A 258 1.52 6.24 -2.59
CA ARG A 258 2.77 6.94 -2.89
C ARG A 258 2.54 8.37 -3.35
N ALA A 259 1.62 8.58 -4.30
CA ALA A 259 1.32 9.90 -4.83
C ALA A 259 0.74 10.83 -3.75
N LEU A 260 -0.20 10.34 -2.94
CA LEU A 260 -0.80 11.11 -1.86
C LEU A 260 0.23 11.51 -0.80
N TRP A 261 1.17 10.61 -0.47
CA TRP A 261 2.26 10.92 0.46
C TRP A 261 3.15 12.05 -0.07
N VAL A 262 3.58 11.95 -1.34
CA VAL A 262 4.41 13.00 -1.98
C VAL A 262 3.66 14.34 -2.03
N MET A 263 2.35 14.34 -2.29
CA MET A 263 1.54 15.56 -2.24
C MET A 263 1.53 16.18 -0.83
N ALA A 264 1.39 15.35 0.21
CA ALA A 264 1.46 15.82 1.59
C ALA A 264 2.84 16.37 1.93
N GLU A 265 3.94 15.69 1.57
CA GLU A 265 5.29 16.20 1.80
C GLU A 265 5.54 17.53 1.10
N ASN A 266 5.10 17.69 -0.15
CA ASN A 266 5.23 18.95 -0.87
C ASN A 266 4.43 20.07 -0.18
N MET A 267 3.21 19.77 0.28
CA MET A 267 2.40 20.72 1.04
C MET A 267 3.10 21.14 2.34
N MET A 268 3.66 20.19 3.07
CA MET A 268 4.42 20.43 4.29
C MET A 268 5.65 21.31 4.03
N ASN A 269 6.42 21.03 2.98
CA ASN A 269 7.62 21.80 2.63
C ASN A 269 7.29 23.24 2.18
N LEU A 270 6.09 23.46 1.62
CA LEU A 270 5.62 24.77 1.18
C LEU A 270 5.07 25.61 2.34
N LEU A 271 4.34 25.00 3.27
CA LEU A 271 3.65 25.69 4.37
C LEU A 271 4.38 25.65 5.71
N GLY A 272 5.36 24.75 5.87
CA GLY A 272 6.16 24.61 7.09
C GLY A 272 7.36 25.54 7.17
N LYS A 273 7.42 26.57 6.31
CA LYS A 273 8.37 27.69 6.38
C LYS A 273 7.65 28.92 6.90
#